data_AF-A0A7S0ZRB3-F1
#
_entry.id   AF-A0A7S0ZRB3-F1
#
_cell.length_a   1.000
_cell.length_b   1.000
_cell.length_c   1.000
_cell.angle_alpha   90.00
_cell.angle_beta   90.00
_cell.angle_gamma   90.00
#
_symmetry.space_group_name_H-M   'P 1'
#
loop_
_entity.id
_entity.type
_entity.pdbx_description
1 polymer ?
#
loop_
_entity_poly.entity_id
_entity_poly.type
_entity_poly.pdbx_seq_one_letter_code
_entity_poly.pdbx_strand_id
1 'polypeptide(L)'
;SATVPILFVTTPGADPSQELEEFAKQFGSEVSYNMTFHQMAMGGGNNNDALKLIQDAAKVGDWVCLKNLHLVISWVPLLEKEIKNLQPNDNFRCWLTTEPHAKFPPILLESSLKVTYEAPPGVKKNLLRTLESWNPTWFSSGSELRSQVMFVAAHFHAIMQERRTYIPQGWTKFYEFSQSDLQSTCETVSLLVSAGEKQGSSGAGIDWTTLIGVLELAIYGSRVD
;
A
#
# COMPACT_ATOMS: atom_id res chain seq x y z
N SER A 1 19.55 14.70 -0.23
CA SER A 1 20.39 15.31 0.83
C SER A 1 20.00 14.68 2.15
N ALA A 2 20.92 14.52 3.11
CA ALA A 2 20.59 13.98 4.44
C ALA A 2 19.75 14.94 5.29
N THR A 3 19.79 16.23 5.00
CA THR A 3 19.07 17.29 5.74
C THR A 3 17.70 17.62 5.18
N VAL A 4 17.34 17.08 4.02
CA VAL A 4 16.07 17.37 3.34
C VAL A 4 15.23 16.09 3.33
N PRO A 5 14.13 16.03 4.08
CA PRO A 5 13.24 14.88 4.06
C PRO A 5 12.52 14.76 2.72
N ILE A 6 12.08 13.54 2.41
CA ILE A 6 11.30 13.21 1.23
C ILE A 6 9.89 12.87 1.68
N LEU A 7 8.92 13.65 1.25
CA LEU A 7 7.51 13.50 1.59
C LEU A 7 6.74 12.93 0.40
N PHE A 8 6.29 11.69 0.56
CA PHE A 8 5.30 11.09 -0.32
C PHE A 8 3.90 11.57 0.06
N VAL A 9 3.26 12.25 -0.88
CA VAL A 9 1.83 12.56 -0.81
C VAL A 9 1.10 11.42 -1.52
N THR A 10 0.51 10.53 -0.75
CA THR A 10 -0.14 9.31 -1.25
C THR A 10 -1.62 9.53 -1.49
N THR A 11 -2.16 8.87 -2.52
CA THR A 11 -3.62 8.69 -2.63
C THR A 11 -4.09 7.63 -1.63
N PRO A 12 -5.34 7.68 -1.13
CA PRO A 12 -5.82 6.68 -0.19
C PRO A 12 -5.73 5.27 -0.77
N GLY A 13 -5.06 4.38 -0.01
CA GLY A 13 -4.77 3.00 -0.43
C GLY A 13 -3.52 2.81 -1.30
N ALA A 14 -2.74 3.86 -1.56
CA ALA A 14 -1.39 3.74 -2.14
C ALA A 14 -0.33 3.79 -1.03
N ASP A 15 0.53 2.77 -0.95
CA ASP A 15 1.61 2.70 0.04
C ASP A 15 2.97 2.44 -0.66
N PRO A 16 3.91 3.40 -0.68
CA PRO A 16 5.22 3.23 -1.29
C PRO A 16 6.20 2.42 -0.41
N SER A 17 5.79 1.96 0.78
CA SER A 17 6.71 1.39 1.77
C SER A 17 7.46 0.16 1.29
N GLN A 18 6.80 -0.73 0.54
CA GLN A 18 7.43 -1.95 0.04
C GLN A 18 8.50 -1.63 -1.02
N GLU A 19 8.15 -0.82 -2.02
CA GLU A 19 9.09 -0.36 -3.05
C GLU A 19 10.28 0.38 -2.43
N LEU A 20 10.02 1.16 -1.38
CA LEU A 20 11.05 1.88 -0.65
C LEU A 20 11.99 0.94 0.13
N GLU A 21 11.46 -0.11 0.75
CA GLU A 21 12.26 -1.12 1.43
C GLU A 21 13.14 -1.90 0.44
N GLU A 22 12.60 -2.28 -0.72
CA GLU A 22 13.34 -2.92 -1.80
C GLU A 22 14.46 -2.01 -2.34
N PHE A 23 14.14 -0.73 -2.56
CA PHE A 23 15.12 0.28 -2.98
C PHE A 23 16.23 0.48 -1.94
N ALA A 24 15.90 0.52 -0.65
CA ALA A 24 16.87 0.63 0.43
C ALA A 24 17.83 -0.57 0.47
N LYS A 25 17.32 -1.79 0.27
CA LYS A 25 18.13 -3.01 0.18
C LYS A 25 19.08 -2.97 -1.01
N GLN A 26 18.58 -2.57 -2.18
CA GLN A 26 19.40 -2.44 -3.39
C GLN A 26 20.51 -1.39 -3.17
N PHE A 27 20.17 -0.21 -2.67
CA PHE A 27 21.12 0.86 -2.41
C PHE A 27 22.20 0.45 -1.38
N GLY A 28 21.81 -0.22 -0.29
CA GLY A 28 22.76 -0.73 0.71
C GLY A 28 23.75 -1.73 0.12
N SER A 29 23.30 -2.59 -0.79
CA SER A 29 24.16 -3.56 -1.48
C SER A 29 25.16 -2.91 -2.44
N GLU A 30 24.75 -1.86 -3.15
CA GLU A 30 25.60 -1.16 -4.13
C GLU A 30 26.69 -0.31 -3.46
N VAL A 31 26.39 0.29 -2.30
CA VAL A 31 27.30 1.19 -1.58
C VAL A 31 28.21 0.44 -0.60
N SER A 32 28.08 -0.89 -0.47
CA SER A 32 28.83 -1.74 0.47
C SER A 32 28.75 -1.21 1.92
N TYR A 33 27.62 -0.61 2.24
CA TYR A 33 27.32 0.00 3.53
C TYR A 33 26.17 -0.78 4.15
N ASN A 34 26.39 -1.36 5.34
CA ASN A 34 25.40 -2.13 6.06
C ASN A 34 24.37 -1.19 6.71
N MET A 35 23.53 -0.60 5.87
CA MET A 35 22.44 0.31 6.25
C MET A 35 21.21 -0.48 6.68
N THR A 36 20.58 -0.05 7.75
CA THR A 36 19.26 -0.57 8.15
C THR A 36 18.16 0.40 7.72
N PHE A 37 17.12 -0.15 7.09
CA PHE A 37 15.89 0.57 6.79
C PHE A 37 14.88 0.36 7.92
N HIS A 38 14.52 1.46 8.60
CA HIS A 38 13.53 1.46 9.67
C HIS A 38 12.22 2.04 9.18
N GLN A 39 11.09 1.40 9.47
CA GLN A 39 9.77 1.92 9.15
C GLN A 39 8.86 1.94 10.38
N MET A 40 8.06 2.99 10.54
CA MET A 40 7.14 3.15 11.66
C MET A 40 5.82 3.78 11.18
N ALA A 41 4.70 3.14 11.48
CA ALA A 41 3.38 3.71 11.25
C ALA A 41 2.96 4.63 12.40
N MET A 42 2.51 5.84 12.07
CA MET A 42 2.02 6.80 13.04
C MET A 42 0.54 6.59 13.35
N GLY A 43 0.08 7.15 14.49
CA GLY A 43 -1.32 7.06 14.95
C GLY A 43 -1.52 6.13 16.15
N GLY A 44 -0.56 5.26 16.47
CA GLY A 44 -0.62 4.34 17.62
C GLY A 44 -0.15 4.90 18.97
N GLY A 45 0.20 6.18 19.05
CA GLY A 45 0.73 6.82 20.28
C GLY A 45 2.26 6.77 20.45
N ASN A 46 2.99 6.19 19.49
CA ASN A 46 4.45 5.97 19.57
C ASN A 46 5.28 7.18 19.10
N ASN A 47 4.76 8.40 19.31
CA ASN A 47 5.33 9.62 18.75
C ASN A 47 6.74 9.91 19.28
N ASN A 48 7.01 9.62 20.56
CA ASN A 48 8.32 9.83 21.16
C ASN A 48 9.36 8.81 20.63
N ASP A 49 8.92 7.57 20.38
CA ASP A 49 9.78 6.54 19.81
C ASP A 49 10.18 6.89 18.38
N ALA A 50 9.26 7.49 17.60
CA ALA A 50 9.55 7.99 16.26
C ALA A 50 10.65 9.07 16.27
N LEU A 51 10.62 10.02 17.23
CA LEU A 51 11.68 11.04 17.35
C LEU A 51 13.03 10.40 17.69
N LYS A 52 13.04 9.49 18.66
CA LYS A 52 14.26 8.79 19.07
C LYS A 52 14.85 7.97 17.91
N LEU A 53 14.00 7.26 17.17
CA LEU A 53 14.40 6.50 15.99
C LEU A 53 15.08 7.39 14.95
N ILE A 54 14.50 8.56 14.65
CA ILE A 54 15.11 9.53 13.72
C ILE A 54 16.47 10.00 14.23
N GLN A 55 16.57 10.38 15.51
CA GLN A 55 17.82 10.87 16.09
C GLN A 55 18.92 9.81 16.06
N ASP A 56 18.59 8.55 16.34
CA ASP A 56 19.56 7.46 16.34
C ASP A 56 19.96 7.06 14.93
N ALA A 57 19.00 6.94 14.00
CA ALA A 57 19.29 6.66 12.59
C ALA A 57 20.12 7.78 11.94
N ALA A 58 19.85 9.04 12.28
CA ALA A 58 20.59 10.19 11.77
C ALA A 58 22.08 10.17 12.16
N LYS A 59 22.43 9.65 13.35
CA LYS A 59 23.84 9.53 13.78
C LYS A 59 24.58 8.46 12.97
N VAL A 60 23.93 7.33 12.72
CA VAL A 60 24.57 6.16 12.11
C VAL A 60 24.56 6.23 10.58
N GLY A 61 23.58 6.91 9.99
CA GLY A 61 23.39 7.00 8.53
C GLY A 61 22.29 6.08 7.98
N ASP A 62 21.44 5.54 8.86
CA ASP A 62 20.34 4.65 8.49
C ASP A 62 19.19 5.40 7.82
N TRP A 63 18.27 4.65 7.20
CA TRP A 63 17.09 5.24 6.58
C TRP A 63 15.88 5.04 7.48
N VAL A 64 15.03 6.08 7.58
CA VAL A 64 13.79 6.03 8.36
C VAL A 64 12.61 6.39 7.47
N CYS A 65 11.53 5.62 7.55
CA CYS A 65 10.25 5.89 6.94
C CYS A 65 9.15 6.06 8.01
N LEU A 66 8.64 7.27 8.18
CA LEU A 66 7.45 7.52 9.02
C LEU A 66 6.19 7.54 8.16
N LYS A 67 5.25 6.64 8.47
CA LYS A 67 4.04 6.42 7.66
C LYS A 67 2.83 7.11 8.26
N ASN A 68 1.92 7.56 7.41
CA ASN A 68 0.60 8.06 7.79
C ASN A 68 0.64 9.31 8.70
N LEU A 69 1.48 10.30 8.37
CA LEU A 69 1.55 11.54 9.15
C LEU A 69 0.23 12.31 9.25
N HIS A 70 -0.69 12.09 8.30
CA HIS A 70 -2.05 12.64 8.33
C HIS A 70 -2.87 12.19 9.56
N LEU A 71 -2.47 11.11 10.23
CA LEU A 71 -3.10 10.64 11.48
C LEU A 71 -2.61 11.39 12.72
N VAL A 72 -1.48 12.11 12.64
CA VAL A 72 -0.81 12.78 13.77
C VAL A 72 -0.52 14.26 13.49
N ILE A 73 -1.42 14.95 12.81
CA ILE A 73 -1.25 16.35 12.35
C ILE A 73 -0.78 17.31 13.44
N SER A 74 -1.30 17.18 14.67
CA SER A 74 -0.91 18.03 15.80
C SER A 74 0.54 17.85 16.25
N TRP A 75 1.14 16.70 15.96
CA TRP A 75 2.52 16.36 16.32
C TRP A 75 3.53 16.68 15.22
N VAL A 76 3.10 16.78 13.96
CA VAL A 76 3.98 17.08 12.81
C VAL A 76 4.85 18.34 13.00
N PRO A 77 4.40 19.44 13.62
CA PRO A 77 5.28 20.60 13.90
C PRO A 77 6.46 20.28 14.82
N LEU A 78 6.30 19.33 15.76
CA LEU A 78 7.39 18.87 16.61
C LEU A 78 8.41 18.07 15.81
N LEU A 79 7.94 17.15 14.95
CA LEU A 79 8.78 16.40 14.02
C LEU A 79 9.60 17.33 13.12
N GLU A 80 8.96 18.36 12.55
CA GLU A 80 9.62 19.36 11.70
C GLU A 80 10.78 20.05 12.45
N LYS A 81 10.52 20.51 13.67
CA LYS A 81 11.55 21.13 14.51
C LYS A 81 12.72 20.18 14.78
N GLU A 82 12.44 18.92 15.05
CA GLU A 82 13.48 17.91 15.27
C GLU A 82 14.31 17.69 14.01
N ILE A 83 13.69 17.46 12.85
CA ILE A 83 14.40 17.26 11.57
C ILE A 83 15.32 18.45 11.26
N LYS A 84 14.85 19.67 11.48
CA LYS A 84 15.62 20.90 11.23
C LYS A 84 16.87 21.03 12.12
N ASN A 85 16.82 20.50 13.33
CA ASN A 85 17.91 20.58 14.30
C ASN A 85 18.92 19.43 14.17
N LEU A 86 18.62 18.41 13.36
CA LEU A 86 19.53 17.28 13.16
C LEU A 86 20.84 17.73 12.49
N GLN A 87 21.92 17.08 12.88
CA GLN A 87 23.19 17.07 12.15
C GLN A 87 23.41 15.63 11.65
N PRO A 88 22.72 15.24 10.55
CA PRO A 88 22.68 13.86 10.12
C PRO A 88 23.97 13.46 9.40
N ASN A 89 24.32 12.18 9.48
CA ASN A 89 25.30 11.54 8.62
C ASN A 89 24.88 11.70 7.13
N ASP A 90 25.84 11.88 6.23
CA ASP A 90 25.58 12.10 4.79
C ASP A 90 24.76 10.98 4.12
N ASN A 91 24.80 9.77 4.66
CA ASN A 91 24.04 8.61 4.17
C ASN A 91 22.60 8.55 4.68
N PHE A 92 22.27 9.28 5.74
CA PHE A 92 20.93 9.29 6.34
C PHE A 92 19.88 9.76 5.33
N ARG A 93 18.71 9.12 5.32
CA ARG A 93 17.54 9.58 4.56
C ARG A 93 16.29 9.47 5.42
N CYS A 94 15.53 10.57 5.46
CA CYS A 94 14.23 10.63 6.11
C CYS A 94 13.12 10.62 5.06
N TRP A 95 12.30 9.58 5.10
CA TRP A 95 11.14 9.37 4.24
C TRP A 95 9.88 9.53 5.07
N LEU A 96 8.91 10.26 4.54
CA LEU A 96 7.65 10.57 5.21
C LEU A 96 6.51 10.23 4.25
N THR A 97 5.42 9.63 4.75
CA THR A 97 4.20 9.43 3.95
C THR A 97 3.02 10.14 4.59
N THR A 98 2.19 10.78 3.75
CA THR A 98 0.95 11.44 4.19
C THR A 98 -0.10 11.38 3.09
N GLU A 99 -1.36 11.33 3.49
CA GLU A 99 -2.46 11.67 2.59
C GLU A 99 -2.70 13.19 2.62
N PRO A 100 -3.36 13.77 1.60
CA PRO A 100 -3.76 15.16 1.61
C PRO A 100 -4.60 15.51 2.84
N HIS A 101 -4.16 16.50 3.62
CA HIS A 101 -4.89 16.96 4.80
C HIS A 101 -4.87 18.49 4.88
N ALA A 102 -6.06 19.11 5.02
CA ALA A 102 -6.22 20.56 4.96
C ALA A 102 -5.43 21.35 6.03
N LYS A 103 -5.14 20.70 7.17
CA LYS A 103 -4.37 21.29 8.28
C LYS A 103 -2.92 20.81 8.34
N PHE A 104 -2.40 20.18 7.28
CA PHE A 104 -1.02 19.71 7.27
C PHE A 104 -0.05 20.91 7.36
N PRO A 105 0.98 20.88 8.23
CA PRO A 105 1.85 22.05 8.43
C PRO A 105 2.60 22.48 7.16
N PRO A 106 2.51 23.77 6.76
CA PRO A 106 3.15 24.26 5.53
C PRO A 106 4.68 24.24 5.59
N ILE A 107 5.26 24.41 6.78
CA ILE A 107 6.73 24.49 6.93
C ILE A 107 7.39 23.16 6.58
N LEU A 108 6.79 22.03 6.98
CA LEU A 108 7.29 20.71 6.59
C LEU A 108 7.11 20.49 5.08
N LEU A 109 6.01 20.97 4.49
CA LEU A 109 5.82 20.90 3.03
C LEU A 109 6.89 21.69 2.27
N GLU A 110 7.24 22.89 2.75
CA GLU A 110 8.27 23.73 2.12
C GLU A 110 9.67 23.15 2.28
N SER A 111 9.98 22.57 3.44
CA SER A 111 11.30 22.00 3.75
C SER A 111 11.52 20.57 3.25
N SER A 112 10.52 19.95 2.61
CA SER A 112 10.60 18.60 2.05
C SER A 112 10.64 18.57 0.53
N LEU A 113 11.33 17.58 -0.04
CA LEU A 113 11.09 17.16 -1.41
C LEU A 113 9.74 16.45 -1.47
N LYS A 114 8.81 16.95 -2.28
CA LYS A 114 7.46 16.38 -2.41
C LYS A 114 7.40 15.48 -3.63
N VAL A 115 6.89 14.27 -3.44
CA VAL A 115 6.61 13.31 -4.51
C VAL A 115 5.17 12.86 -4.36
N THR A 116 4.37 13.04 -5.40
CA THR A 116 3.02 12.48 -5.42
C THR A 116 3.12 11.01 -5.80
N TYR A 117 2.61 10.13 -4.94
CA TYR A 117 2.58 8.70 -5.16
C TYR A 117 1.13 8.26 -5.35
N GLU A 118 0.76 8.12 -6.61
CA GLU A 118 -0.58 7.70 -7.03
C GLU A 118 -0.51 6.29 -7.57
N ALA A 119 -1.58 5.51 -7.39
CA ALA A 119 -1.72 4.28 -8.15
C ALA A 119 -1.68 4.63 -9.65
N PRO A 120 -0.92 3.89 -10.48
CA PRO A 120 -0.82 4.21 -11.90
C PRO A 120 -2.21 4.16 -12.55
N PRO A 121 -2.64 5.22 -13.25
CA PRO A 121 -4.01 5.31 -13.74
C PRO A 121 -4.30 4.26 -14.80
N GLY A 122 -5.52 3.73 -14.76
CA GLY A 122 -6.07 2.86 -15.77
C GLY A 122 -6.06 1.38 -15.37
N VAL A 123 -7.16 0.71 -15.70
CA VAL A 123 -7.42 -0.72 -15.41
C VAL A 123 -6.25 -1.62 -15.81
N LYS A 124 -5.62 -1.36 -16.97
CA LYS A 124 -4.49 -2.17 -17.47
C LYS A 124 -3.27 -2.10 -16.54
N LYS A 125 -2.87 -0.91 -16.09
CA LYS A 125 -1.69 -0.76 -15.23
C LYS A 125 -1.97 -1.30 -13.82
N ASN A 126 -3.18 -1.06 -13.32
CA ASN A 126 -3.64 -1.63 -12.06
C ASN A 126 -3.57 -3.16 -12.09
N LEU A 127 -4.14 -3.79 -13.13
CA LEU A 127 -4.11 -5.23 -13.31
C LEU A 127 -2.69 -5.79 -13.46
N LEU A 128 -1.83 -5.14 -14.25
CA LEU A 128 -0.43 -5.56 -14.39
C LEU A 128 0.29 -5.56 -13.04
N ARG A 129 0.16 -4.49 -12.25
CA ARG A 129 0.74 -4.40 -10.91
C ARG A 129 0.23 -5.53 -10.00
N THR A 130 -1.07 -5.83 -10.04
CA THR A 130 -1.65 -6.95 -9.29
C THR A 130 -1.03 -8.29 -9.72
N LEU A 131 -0.92 -8.55 -11.02
CA LEU A 131 -0.36 -9.80 -11.53
C LEU A 131 1.14 -9.93 -11.24
N GLU A 132 1.90 -8.84 -11.30
CA GLU A 132 3.32 -8.79 -10.96
C GLU A 132 3.57 -9.04 -9.46
N SER A 133 2.63 -8.65 -8.60
CA SER A 133 2.71 -8.93 -7.15
C SER A 133 2.46 -10.40 -6.80
N TRP A 134 1.86 -11.19 -7.70
CA TRP A 134 1.53 -12.58 -7.43
C TRP A 134 2.72 -13.50 -7.68
N ASN A 135 2.94 -14.43 -6.76
CA ASN A 135 3.90 -15.51 -6.98
C ASN A 135 3.43 -16.40 -8.15
N PRO A 136 4.22 -16.59 -9.23
CA PRO A 136 3.79 -17.36 -10.41
C PRO A 136 3.42 -18.81 -10.09
N THR A 137 4.12 -19.43 -9.13
CA THR A 137 3.86 -20.80 -8.68
C THR A 137 2.54 -20.90 -7.92
N TRP A 138 2.21 -19.90 -7.09
CA TRP A 138 0.92 -19.84 -6.42
C TRP A 138 -0.23 -19.58 -7.40
N PHE A 139 -0.05 -18.66 -8.35
CA PHE A 139 -1.07 -18.33 -9.34
C PHE A 139 -1.38 -19.53 -10.25
N SER A 140 -0.35 -20.27 -10.65
CA SER A 140 -0.46 -21.46 -11.52
C SER A 140 -0.78 -22.75 -10.74
N SER A 141 -0.98 -22.67 -9.42
CA SER A 141 -1.36 -23.86 -8.63
C SER A 141 -2.82 -24.24 -8.88
N GLY A 142 -3.12 -25.54 -8.87
CA GLY A 142 -4.48 -26.05 -9.10
C GLY A 142 -4.88 -26.11 -10.57
N SER A 143 -6.17 -25.96 -10.86
CA SER A 143 -6.71 -26.04 -12.21
C SER A 143 -6.63 -24.74 -13.00
N GLU A 144 -6.69 -24.85 -14.32
CA GLU A 144 -6.76 -23.71 -15.23
C GLU A 144 -7.96 -22.79 -14.90
N LEU A 145 -9.11 -23.38 -14.54
CA LEU A 145 -10.30 -22.63 -14.13
C LEU A 145 -10.01 -21.73 -12.92
N ARG A 146 -9.26 -22.21 -11.93
CA ARG A 146 -8.86 -21.39 -10.77
C ARG A 146 -8.09 -20.15 -11.21
N SER A 147 -7.05 -20.32 -12.03
CA SER A 147 -6.22 -19.21 -12.50
C SER A 147 -7.01 -18.23 -13.38
N GLN A 148 -7.91 -18.73 -14.24
CA GLN A 148 -8.80 -17.89 -15.05
C GLN A 148 -9.75 -17.05 -14.19
N VAL A 149 -10.39 -17.64 -13.17
CA VAL A 149 -11.31 -16.91 -12.28
C VAL A 149 -10.55 -15.93 -11.39
N MET A 150 -9.34 -16.26 -10.94
CA MET A 150 -8.47 -15.31 -10.23
C MET A 150 -8.12 -14.10 -11.08
N PHE A 151 -7.79 -14.30 -12.37
CA PHE A 151 -7.56 -13.19 -13.29
C PHE A 151 -8.80 -12.31 -13.44
N VAL A 152 -9.99 -12.91 -13.57
CA VAL A 152 -11.26 -12.15 -13.62
C VAL A 152 -11.50 -11.38 -12.32
N ALA A 153 -11.19 -11.97 -11.16
CA ALA A 153 -11.29 -11.28 -9.87
C ALA A 153 -10.34 -10.09 -9.75
N ALA A 154 -9.09 -10.24 -10.19
CA ALA A 154 -8.13 -9.12 -10.26
C ALA A 154 -8.61 -8.02 -11.22
N HIS A 155 -9.19 -8.39 -12.35
CA HIS A 155 -9.77 -7.43 -13.29
C HIS A 155 -10.96 -6.68 -12.69
N PHE A 156 -11.86 -7.39 -12.01
CA PHE A 156 -12.98 -6.79 -11.28
C PHE A 156 -12.48 -5.81 -10.21
N HIS A 157 -11.50 -6.22 -9.40
CA HIS A 157 -10.89 -5.36 -8.37
C HIS A 157 -10.30 -4.08 -8.98
N ALA A 158 -9.56 -4.20 -10.09
CA ALA A 158 -9.01 -3.06 -10.81
C ALA A 158 -10.12 -2.09 -11.29
N ILE A 159 -11.23 -2.60 -11.83
CA ILE A 159 -12.38 -1.76 -12.22
C ILE A 159 -12.99 -1.06 -11.01
N MET A 160 -13.24 -1.77 -9.90
CA MET A 160 -13.80 -1.18 -8.69
C MET A 160 -12.93 -0.03 -8.17
N GLN A 161 -11.61 -0.23 -8.18
CA GLN A 161 -10.65 0.80 -7.78
C GLN A 161 -10.64 2.00 -8.72
N GLU A 162 -10.60 1.79 -10.05
CA GLU A 162 -10.55 2.86 -11.05
C GLU A 162 -11.84 3.69 -11.11
N ARG A 163 -12.99 3.08 -10.81
CA ARG A 163 -14.27 3.81 -10.73
C ARG A 163 -14.26 4.92 -9.67
N ARG A 164 -13.40 4.84 -8.66
CA ARG A 164 -13.26 5.87 -7.61
C ARG A 164 -12.73 7.20 -8.15
N THR A 165 -12.07 7.19 -9.31
CA THR A 165 -11.63 8.41 -10.00
C THR A 165 -12.80 9.23 -10.56
N TYR A 166 -13.98 8.63 -10.72
CA TYR A 166 -15.14 9.23 -11.39
C TYR A 166 -16.30 9.55 -10.43
N ILE A 167 -16.01 9.88 -9.17
CA ILE A 167 -17.06 10.28 -8.21
C ILE A 167 -17.68 11.62 -8.66
N PRO A 168 -19.03 11.75 -8.70
CA PRO A 168 -20.03 10.83 -8.15
C PRO A 168 -20.59 9.74 -9.10
N GLN A 169 -20.24 9.74 -10.39
CA GLN A 169 -20.81 8.80 -11.38
C GLN A 169 -20.30 7.36 -11.21
N GLY A 170 -19.05 7.21 -10.76
CA GLY A 170 -18.43 5.93 -10.48
C GLY A 170 -18.92 5.32 -9.16
N TRP A 171 -18.97 6.16 -8.13
CA TRP A 171 -19.43 5.85 -6.77
C TRP A 171 -20.01 7.11 -6.12
N THR A 172 -20.96 6.95 -5.20
CA THR A 172 -21.55 8.06 -4.43
C THR A 172 -20.52 8.77 -3.55
N LYS A 173 -19.54 8.03 -3.03
CA LYS A 173 -18.41 8.52 -2.24
C LYS A 173 -17.19 7.62 -2.40
N PHE A 174 -16.09 8.00 -1.75
CA PHE A 174 -14.88 7.18 -1.76
C PHE A 174 -15.06 5.95 -0.87
N TYR A 175 -15.05 4.77 -1.49
CA TYR A 175 -15.02 3.48 -0.82
C TYR A 175 -13.62 2.89 -0.90
N GLU A 176 -13.09 2.43 0.23
CA GLU A 176 -11.75 1.84 0.29
C GLU A 176 -11.81 0.36 -0.07
N PHE A 177 -11.29 0.01 -1.24
CA PHE A 177 -11.07 -1.38 -1.68
C PHE A 177 -9.57 -1.70 -1.61
N SER A 178 -9.18 -2.50 -0.64
CA SER A 178 -7.79 -2.82 -0.31
C SER A 178 -7.32 -4.14 -0.92
N GLN A 179 -6.01 -4.39 -0.93
CA GLN A 179 -5.46 -5.65 -1.42
C GLN A 179 -5.93 -6.86 -0.60
N SER A 180 -6.28 -6.66 0.67
CA SER A 180 -6.90 -7.70 1.50
C SER A 180 -8.24 -8.19 0.91
N ASP A 181 -9.03 -7.29 0.32
CA ASP A 181 -10.33 -7.64 -0.28
C ASP A 181 -10.13 -8.54 -1.52
N LEU A 182 -9.11 -8.22 -2.33
CA LEU A 182 -8.70 -9.07 -3.45
C LEU A 182 -8.16 -10.43 -2.97
N GLN A 183 -7.33 -10.44 -1.92
CA GLN A 183 -6.80 -11.69 -1.37
C GLN A 183 -7.93 -12.60 -0.87
N SER A 184 -8.86 -12.08 -0.08
CA SER A 184 -10.03 -12.85 0.39
C SER A 184 -10.90 -13.35 -0.77
N THR A 185 -10.99 -12.57 -1.86
CA THR A 185 -11.66 -13.00 -3.10
C THR A 185 -10.94 -14.19 -3.73
N CYS A 186 -9.61 -14.14 -3.87
CA CYS A 186 -8.79 -15.22 -4.42
C CYS A 186 -8.85 -16.51 -3.56
N GLU A 187 -8.90 -16.37 -2.24
CA GLU A 187 -9.09 -17.48 -1.31
C GLU A 187 -10.47 -18.13 -1.48
N THR A 188 -11.53 -17.32 -1.58
CA THR A 188 -12.90 -17.79 -1.86
C THR A 188 -12.98 -18.52 -3.19
N VAL A 189 -12.36 -17.99 -4.25
CA VAL A 189 -12.27 -18.64 -5.56
C VAL A 189 -11.57 -20.00 -5.45
N SER A 190 -10.44 -20.06 -4.75
CA SER A 190 -9.71 -21.32 -4.56
C SER A 190 -10.57 -22.37 -3.86
N LEU A 191 -11.28 -21.97 -2.80
CA LEU A 191 -12.17 -22.85 -2.05
C LEU A 191 -13.30 -23.41 -2.92
N LEU A 192 -14.00 -22.53 -3.66
CA LEU A 192 -15.15 -22.92 -4.46
C LEU A 192 -14.74 -23.80 -5.65
N VAL A 193 -13.62 -23.49 -6.31
CA VAL A 193 -13.11 -24.32 -7.41
C VAL A 193 -12.70 -25.71 -6.89
N SER A 194 -11.97 -25.78 -5.78
CA SER A 194 -11.60 -27.07 -5.17
C SER A 194 -12.81 -27.88 -4.68
N ALA A 195 -13.89 -27.22 -4.24
CA ALA A 195 -15.13 -27.90 -3.87
C ALA A 195 -15.85 -28.49 -5.10
N GLY A 196 -15.93 -27.73 -6.19
CA GLY A 196 -16.54 -28.18 -7.45
C GLY A 196 -15.78 -29.35 -8.09
N GLU A 197 -14.45 -29.33 -8.05
CA GLU A 197 -13.60 -30.43 -8.58
C GLU A 197 -13.81 -31.76 -7.85
N LYS A 198 -14.05 -31.71 -6.54
CA LYS A 198 -14.30 -32.92 -5.72
C LYS A 198 -15.65 -33.58 -6.00
N GLN A 199 -16.61 -32.86 -6.57
CA GLN A 199 -17.98 -33.36 -6.75
C GLN A 199 -18.20 -34.19 -8.04
N GLY A 200 -17.23 -34.24 -8.96
CA GLY A 200 -17.17 -35.24 -10.04
C GLY A 200 -18.28 -35.20 -11.11
N SER A 201 -17.89 -34.89 -12.34
CA SER A 201 -18.48 -35.43 -13.59
C SER A 201 -19.86 -34.96 -14.09
N SER A 202 -20.52 -33.96 -13.49
CA SER A 202 -21.75 -33.38 -14.10
C SER A 202 -21.86 -31.86 -14.05
N GLY A 203 -20.80 -31.18 -13.61
CA GLY A 203 -20.71 -29.73 -13.62
C GLY A 203 -19.37 -29.28 -13.06
N ALA A 204 -18.31 -29.35 -13.89
CA ALA A 204 -16.99 -28.81 -13.58
C ALA A 204 -17.05 -27.28 -13.59
N GLY A 205 -17.73 -26.70 -12.59
CA GLY A 205 -18.05 -25.29 -12.53
C GLY A 205 -17.92 -24.75 -11.12
N ILE A 206 -17.57 -23.49 -11.03
CA ILE A 206 -17.61 -22.72 -9.80
C ILE A 206 -19.08 -22.37 -9.47
N ASP A 207 -19.44 -22.44 -8.19
CA ASP A 207 -20.72 -21.90 -7.72
C ASP A 207 -20.67 -20.36 -7.74
N TRP A 208 -21.04 -19.80 -8.89
CA TRP A 208 -21.08 -18.36 -9.12
C TRP A 208 -22.03 -17.63 -8.17
N THR A 209 -23.13 -18.27 -7.78
CA THR A 209 -24.12 -17.65 -6.90
C THR A 209 -23.49 -17.38 -5.54
N THR A 210 -22.81 -18.38 -4.99
CA THR A 210 -22.08 -18.24 -3.72
C THR A 210 -20.93 -17.25 -3.86
N LEU A 211 -20.13 -17.30 -4.94
CA LEU A 211 -19.03 -16.35 -5.13
C LEU A 211 -19.54 -14.91 -5.16
N ILE A 212 -20.54 -14.62 -5.99
CA ILE A 212 -21.11 -13.27 -6.13
C ILE A 212 -21.72 -12.81 -4.79
N GLY A 213 -22.47 -13.68 -4.11
CA GLY A 213 -23.06 -13.36 -2.81
C GLY A 213 -22.02 -13.03 -1.74
N VAL A 214 -20.89 -13.74 -1.69
CA VAL A 214 -19.78 -13.43 -0.77
C VAL A 214 -19.13 -12.09 -1.13
N LEU A 215 -18.90 -11.82 -2.41
CA LEU A 215 -18.30 -10.57 -2.87
C LEU A 215 -19.21 -9.37 -2.55
N GLU A 216 -20.51 -9.53 -2.77
CA GLU A 216 -21.52 -8.51 -2.51
C GLU A 216 -21.73 -8.29 -1.02
N LEU A 217 -21.98 -9.34 -0.22
CA LEU A 217 -22.40 -9.17 1.18
C LEU A 217 -21.24 -9.01 2.16
N ALA A 218 -20.09 -9.62 1.89
CA ALA A 218 -19.01 -9.74 2.88
C ALA A 218 -17.76 -8.95 2.50
N ILE A 219 -17.35 -8.97 1.23
CA ILE A 219 -16.06 -8.40 0.81
C ILE A 219 -16.19 -6.95 0.36
N TYR A 220 -16.83 -6.70 -0.78
CA TYR A 220 -16.89 -5.37 -1.37
C TYR A 220 -18.09 -4.56 -0.87
N GLY A 221 -19.28 -5.17 -0.81
CA GLY A 221 -20.47 -4.43 -0.36
C GLY A 221 -20.49 -4.17 1.14
N SER A 222 -19.66 -4.83 1.95
CA SER A 222 -19.46 -4.44 3.36
C SER A 222 -18.83 -3.04 3.51
N ARG A 223 -18.22 -2.51 2.44
CA ARG A 223 -17.70 -1.14 2.39
C ARG A 223 -18.73 -0.14 1.87
N VAL A 224 -19.79 -0.60 1.20
CA VAL A 224 -20.75 0.23 0.46
C VAL A 224 -22.05 0.34 1.26
N ASP A 225 -22.54 1.57 1.44
CA ASP A 225 -23.75 1.93 2.18
C ASP A 225 -24.77 2.71 1.33
#